data_AF-A0A2V8NTE3-F1
#
_entry.id   AF-A0A2V8NTE3-F1
#
_cell.length_a   1.000
_cell.length_b   1.000
_cell.length_c   1.000
_cell.angle_alpha   90.00
_cell.angle_beta   90.00
_cell.angle_gamma   90.00
#
_symmetry.space_group_name_H-M   'P 1'
#
loop_
_entity.id
_entity.type
_entity.pdbx_description
1 polymer ?
#
loop_
_entity_poly.entity_id
_entity_poly.type
_entity_poly.pdbx_seq_one_letter_code
_entity_poly.pdbx_strand_id
1 'polypeptide(L)'
;MNCGACFRSSILTLVLCATALAQNPTATITVDVNASRRPIDPRIYGIAFGSTAQLSDLNVPLNRYGGNNSSRYNWQSNADNRGLDWYFESIGESSSVPGERGDTFISSTQAAGARAMITIPMLDWVARLGPNRSKLAGFSQAKYGAQTGNDAQWFADAGNGILKSTNQPVQNNDPNDASVGNTSVFQQQWVQSIVNRWGPATSAASRYYILDNEPSIWHSTHRDVHPVGATMDEILARITDYAAQIRAADPKTFTDLVSRGAYTYRVQAFNASKVSAYSNTVSVRVK
;
A
#
# COMPACT_ATOMS: atom_id res chain seq x y z
N MET A 1 27.02 -95.36 17.56
CA MET A 1 28.19 -94.86 16.80
C MET A 1 27.70 -94.29 15.49
N ASN A 2 28.08 -93.04 15.19
CA ASN A 2 27.93 -92.30 13.93
C ASN A 2 26.49 -92.04 13.42
N CYS A 3 26.16 -90.96 12.72
CA CYS A 3 26.71 -89.62 12.47
C CYS A 3 25.71 -88.99 11.47
N GLY A 4 25.51 -87.67 11.47
CA GLY A 4 24.78 -86.99 10.37
C GLY A 4 23.85 -85.88 10.88
N ALA A 5 24.41 -84.77 11.35
CA ALA A 5 24.63 -83.55 10.55
C ALA A 5 23.40 -82.64 10.50
N CYS A 6 23.38 -81.71 11.46
CA CYS A 6 22.43 -80.63 11.62
C CYS A 6 22.70 -79.54 10.57
N PHE A 7 21.83 -79.43 9.56
CA PHE A 7 21.92 -78.37 8.54
C PHE A 7 21.47 -77.04 9.15
N ARG A 8 22.44 -76.21 9.56
CA ARG A 8 22.19 -74.79 9.89
C ARG A 8 22.17 -74.00 8.58
N SER A 9 20.99 -73.67 8.08
CA SER A 9 20.85 -72.67 7.00
C SER A 9 21.13 -71.27 7.56
N SER A 10 22.31 -70.75 7.24
CA SER A 10 22.64 -69.33 7.39
C SER A 10 21.79 -68.51 6.41
N ILE A 11 20.84 -67.73 6.91
CA ILE A 11 20.15 -66.70 6.11
C ILE A 11 21.14 -65.53 5.95
N LEU A 12 21.69 -65.39 4.76
CA LEU A 12 22.48 -64.24 4.36
C LEU A 12 21.51 -63.08 4.07
N THR A 13 21.34 -62.17 5.03
CA THR A 13 20.55 -60.95 4.84
C THR A 13 21.32 -60.01 3.92
N LEU A 14 20.98 -60.02 2.62
CA LEU A 14 21.46 -59.03 1.68
C LEU A 14 20.80 -57.69 2.00
N VAL A 15 21.49 -56.82 2.74
CA VAL A 15 21.09 -55.41 2.89
C VAL A 15 21.32 -54.76 1.53
N LEU A 16 20.30 -54.77 0.67
CA LEU A 16 20.21 -53.84 -0.44
C LEU A 16 20.12 -52.45 0.18
N CYS A 17 21.24 -51.73 0.19
CA CYS A 17 21.22 -50.28 0.20
C CYS A 17 20.44 -49.83 -1.05
N ALA A 18 19.12 -49.74 -0.93
CA ALA A 18 18.31 -48.97 -1.86
C ALA A 18 18.78 -47.52 -1.70
N THR A 19 19.72 -47.11 -2.55
CA THR A 19 19.87 -45.69 -2.86
C THR A 19 18.54 -45.27 -3.44
N ALA A 20 17.66 -44.74 -2.59
CA ALA A 20 16.51 -43.98 -3.05
C ALA A 20 17.08 -42.78 -3.79
N LEU A 21 17.27 -42.93 -5.10
CA LEU A 21 17.54 -41.82 -5.99
C LEU A 21 16.28 -40.96 -5.92
N ALA A 22 16.34 -39.86 -5.17
CA ALA A 22 15.33 -38.83 -5.15
C ALA A 22 15.37 -38.09 -6.51
N GLN A 23 15.02 -38.79 -7.58
CA GLN A 23 14.95 -38.25 -8.93
C GLN A 23 13.49 -37.90 -9.22
N ASN A 24 13.23 -36.59 -9.34
CA ASN A 24 11.92 -36.13 -9.78
C ASN A 24 11.62 -36.69 -11.19
N PRO A 25 10.35 -37.01 -11.49
CA PRO A 25 9.95 -37.42 -12.84
C PRO A 25 10.28 -36.33 -13.86
N THR A 26 10.53 -36.72 -15.10
CA THR A 26 10.83 -35.81 -16.20
C THR A 26 9.67 -34.84 -16.45
N ALA A 27 9.95 -33.54 -16.53
CA ALA A 27 9.02 -32.52 -16.96
C ALA A 27 9.35 -32.05 -18.39
N THR A 28 8.34 -31.99 -19.27
CA THR A 28 8.48 -31.46 -20.63
C THR A 28 7.79 -30.11 -20.74
N ILE A 29 8.52 -29.09 -21.19
CA ILE A 29 8.01 -27.74 -21.41
C ILE A 29 8.03 -27.46 -22.91
N THR A 30 6.87 -27.09 -23.47
CA THR A 30 6.76 -26.64 -24.87
C THR A 30 6.55 -25.13 -24.91
N VAL A 31 7.37 -24.43 -25.69
CA VAL A 31 7.26 -22.97 -25.88
C VAL A 31 7.03 -22.71 -27.37
N ASP A 32 5.85 -22.15 -27.71
CA ASP A 32 5.54 -21.66 -29.05
C ASP A 32 5.54 -20.13 -29.04
N VAL A 33 6.50 -19.52 -29.75
CA VAL A 33 6.68 -18.06 -29.84
C VAL A 33 5.63 -17.36 -30.70
N ASN A 34 4.83 -18.12 -31.47
CA ASN A 34 3.76 -17.59 -32.31
C ASN A 34 2.37 -17.71 -31.66
N ALA A 35 2.21 -18.58 -30.66
CA ALA A 35 0.96 -18.73 -29.92
C ALA A 35 0.71 -17.55 -28.96
N SER A 36 -0.54 -17.08 -28.90
CA SER A 36 -1.06 -16.16 -27.87
C SER A 36 -0.20 -14.90 -27.58
N ARG A 37 0.42 -14.33 -28.62
CA ARG A 37 1.25 -13.13 -28.51
C ARG A 37 0.46 -11.97 -27.90
N ARG A 38 1.03 -11.36 -26.86
CA ARG A 38 0.53 -10.15 -26.21
C ARG A 38 1.70 -9.33 -25.66
N PRO A 39 1.60 -7.99 -25.61
CA PRO A 39 2.60 -7.17 -24.94
C PRO A 39 2.72 -7.55 -23.46
N ILE A 40 3.95 -7.51 -22.93
CA ILE A 40 4.20 -7.54 -21.48
C ILE A 40 4.44 -6.10 -21.07
N ASP A 41 3.53 -5.55 -20.27
CA ASP A 41 3.71 -4.22 -19.72
C ASP A 41 4.87 -4.22 -18.71
N PRO A 42 5.97 -3.48 -18.93
CA PRO A 42 7.11 -3.51 -18.02
C PRO A 42 6.75 -3.04 -16.61
N ARG A 43 5.65 -2.31 -16.43
CA ARG A 43 5.19 -1.80 -15.13
C ARG A 43 4.82 -2.90 -14.13
N ILE A 44 4.67 -4.16 -14.56
CA ILE A 44 4.48 -5.31 -13.64
C ILE A 44 5.69 -5.56 -12.73
N TYR A 45 6.86 -5.05 -13.10
CA TYR A 45 8.11 -5.17 -12.33
C TYR A 45 8.32 -3.99 -11.36
N GLY A 46 7.27 -3.22 -11.06
CA GLY A 46 7.35 -2.08 -10.14
C GLY A 46 7.64 -2.50 -8.71
N ILE A 47 8.30 -1.62 -7.95
CA ILE A 47 8.56 -1.79 -6.52
C ILE A 47 8.03 -0.59 -5.72
N ALA A 48 8.04 -0.69 -4.39
CA ALA A 48 7.79 0.44 -3.50
C ALA A 48 9.09 0.84 -2.79
N PHE A 49 9.27 2.13 -2.55
CA PHE A 49 10.42 2.68 -1.80
C PHE A 49 11.81 2.26 -2.33
N GLY A 50 11.95 2.08 -3.64
CA GLY A 50 13.25 1.85 -4.27
C GLY A 50 14.14 3.10 -4.23
N SER A 51 15.40 2.95 -3.84
CA SER A 51 16.42 3.98 -4.04
C SER A 51 16.82 4.09 -5.51
N THR A 52 17.36 5.23 -5.95
CA THR A 52 17.85 5.42 -7.33
C THR A 52 18.82 4.31 -7.77
N ALA A 53 19.71 3.87 -6.87
CA ALA A 53 20.66 2.79 -7.14
C ALA A 53 19.94 1.46 -7.39
N GLN A 54 18.98 1.09 -6.54
CA GLN A 54 18.21 -0.15 -6.71
C GLN A 54 17.34 -0.12 -7.97
N LEU A 55 16.71 1.03 -8.26
CA LEU A 55 15.89 1.19 -9.47
C LEU A 55 16.73 0.99 -10.74
N SER A 56 17.94 1.55 -10.77
CA SER A 56 18.88 1.40 -11.89
C SER A 56 19.40 -0.03 -12.01
N ASP A 57 19.87 -0.61 -10.90
CA ASP A 57 20.45 -1.97 -10.86
C ASP A 57 19.44 -3.05 -11.29
N LEU A 58 18.19 -2.90 -10.84
CA LEU A 58 17.12 -3.86 -11.14
C LEU A 58 16.35 -3.52 -12.42
N ASN A 59 16.69 -2.43 -13.11
CA ASN A 59 15.95 -1.91 -14.27
C ASN A 59 14.44 -1.78 -14.00
N VAL A 60 14.08 -1.23 -12.84
CA VAL A 60 12.69 -1.13 -12.39
C VAL A 60 12.02 0.10 -13.00
N PRO A 61 10.91 -0.05 -13.74
CA PRO A 61 10.29 1.07 -14.47
C PRO A 61 9.27 1.86 -13.64
N LEU A 62 8.93 1.41 -12.43
CA LEU A 62 7.86 1.98 -11.61
C LEU A 62 8.18 1.90 -10.11
N ASN A 63 8.07 3.02 -9.41
CA ASN A 63 8.34 3.13 -7.98
C ASN A 63 7.14 3.75 -7.24
N ARG A 64 6.65 3.08 -6.19
CA ARG A 64 5.47 3.52 -5.42
C ARG A 64 5.85 4.16 -4.09
N TYR A 65 5.34 5.36 -3.85
CA TYR A 65 5.16 5.97 -2.54
C TYR A 65 3.72 5.72 -2.07
N GLY A 66 3.57 5.00 -0.97
CA GLY A 66 2.26 4.68 -0.40
C GLY A 66 2.35 3.92 0.92
N GLY A 67 1.30 3.20 1.30
CA GLY A 67 1.22 2.50 2.59
C GLY A 67 0.52 3.33 3.66
N ASN A 68 0.41 2.77 4.86
CA ASN A 68 -0.44 3.29 5.95
C ASN A 68 -0.21 4.78 6.25
N ASN A 69 1.03 5.18 6.49
CA ASN A 69 1.36 6.56 6.85
C ASN A 69 1.08 7.57 5.71
N SER A 70 1.10 7.12 4.45
CA SER A 70 0.80 7.99 3.31
C SER A 70 -0.65 8.49 3.29
N SER A 71 -1.60 7.74 3.87
CA SER A 71 -2.99 8.17 4.07
C SER A 71 -3.14 9.34 5.05
N ARG A 72 -2.08 9.64 5.81
CA ARG A 72 -2.07 10.70 6.83
C ARG A 72 -1.09 11.81 6.52
N TYR A 73 -0.51 11.81 5.32
CA TYR A 73 0.50 12.78 4.92
C TYR A 73 -0.11 14.17 4.66
N ASN A 74 0.39 15.16 5.38
CA ASN A 74 0.11 16.57 5.17
C ASN A 74 1.27 17.20 4.37
N TRP A 75 1.00 17.48 3.10
CA TRP A 75 2.00 18.06 2.20
C TRP A 75 2.44 19.46 2.63
N GLN A 76 1.57 20.28 3.21
CA GLN A 76 1.92 21.66 3.61
C GLN A 76 2.94 21.69 4.75
N SER A 77 2.82 20.76 5.71
CA SER A 77 3.75 20.67 6.84
C SER A 77 4.87 19.66 6.63
N ASN A 78 4.84 18.91 5.52
CA ASN A 78 5.73 17.78 5.25
C ASN A 78 5.81 16.84 6.46
N ALA A 79 4.65 16.31 6.85
CA ALA A 79 4.47 15.50 8.05
C ALA A 79 3.41 14.44 7.82
N ASP A 80 3.41 13.36 8.59
CA ASP A 80 2.40 12.31 8.55
C ASP A 80 2.15 11.69 9.92
N ASN A 81 1.00 11.04 10.04
CA ASN A 81 0.64 10.27 11.22
C ASN A 81 0.90 8.78 10.98
N ARG A 82 1.44 8.09 11.98
CA ARG A 82 1.84 6.69 11.84
C ARG A 82 0.67 5.70 12.00
N GLY A 83 -0.49 6.19 12.42
CA GLY A 83 -1.63 5.33 12.72
C GLY A 83 -1.28 4.28 13.77
N LEU A 84 -1.89 3.11 13.64
CA LEU A 84 -1.65 1.97 14.51
C LEU A 84 -0.20 1.46 14.48
N ASP A 85 0.53 1.67 13.37
CA ASP A 85 1.89 1.16 13.21
C ASP A 85 2.85 1.76 14.25
N TRP A 86 2.60 3.00 14.69
CA TRP A 86 3.41 3.65 15.72
C TRP A 86 2.61 4.69 16.52
N TYR A 87 1.85 4.21 17.51
CA TYR A 87 1.20 4.99 18.57
C TYR A 87 0.41 6.24 18.12
N PHE A 88 -0.11 6.23 16.88
CA PHE A 88 -0.88 7.33 16.30
C PHE A 88 -0.13 8.67 16.40
N GLU A 89 1.19 8.64 16.25
CA GLU A 89 2.04 9.81 16.32
C GLU A 89 2.03 10.60 15.01
N SER A 90 1.77 11.89 15.08
CA SER A 90 2.06 12.84 14.00
C SER A 90 3.48 13.35 14.15
N ILE A 91 4.29 13.11 13.12
CA ILE A 91 5.73 13.38 13.14
C ILE A 91 6.11 14.12 11.86
N GLY A 92 6.82 15.23 12.01
CA GLY A 92 7.34 16.00 10.89
C GLY A 92 8.55 15.34 10.27
N GLU A 93 8.69 15.47 8.95
CA GLU A 93 9.97 15.24 8.30
C GLU A 93 11.02 16.24 8.77
N SER A 94 12.29 15.91 8.52
CA SER A 94 13.41 16.82 8.79
C SER A 94 13.25 18.16 8.06
N SER A 95 12.78 18.11 6.81
CA SER A 95 12.43 19.29 6.02
C SER A 95 11.03 19.80 6.35
N SER A 96 10.90 21.11 6.54
CA SER A 96 9.62 21.81 6.66
C SER A 96 9.07 22.33 5.32
N VAL A 97 9.77 22.08 4.21
CA VAL A 97 9.37 22.56 2.88
C VAL A 97 8.11 21.80 2.42
N PRO A 98 7.03 22.50 2.04
CA PRO A 98 5.82 21.86 1.56
C PRO A 98 6.07 20.89 0.40
N GLY A 99 5.54 19.67 0.50
CA GLY A 99 5.59 18.65 -0.54
C GLY A 99 6.96 18.02 -0.78
N GLU A 100 7.98 18.39 0.01
CA GLU A 100 9.37 18.01 -0.26
C GLU A 100 9.57 16.48 -0.28
N ARG A 101 8.93 15.71 0.60
CA ARG A 101 8.99 14.24 0.54
C ARG A 101 8.55 13.71 -0.83
N GLY A 102 7.45 14.24 -1.37
CA GLY A 102 6.94 13.89 -2.69
C GLY A 102 7.91 14.29 -3.80
N ASP A 103 8.44 15.51 -3.74
CA ASP A 103 9.41 16.01 -4.73
C ASP A 103 10.70 15.19 -4.74
N THR A 104 11.24 14.86 -3.58
CA THR A 104 12.43 14.02 -3.44
C THR A 104 12.18 12.61 -3.96
N PHE A 105 11.01 12.03 -3.68
CA PHE A 105 10.62 10.73 -4.23
C PHE A 105 10.50 10.75 -5.77
N ILE A 106 9.88 11.80 -6.34
CA ILE A 106 9.78 11.98 -7.79
C ILE A 106 11.17 12.11 -8.42
N SER A 107 12.00 13.01 -7.88
CA SER A 107 13.34 13.30 -8.39
C SER A 107 14.24 12.06 -8.39
N SER A 108 14.33 11.37 -7.25
CA SER A 108 15.15 10.16 -7.09
C SER A 108 14.69 9.02 -7.99
N THR A 109 13.38 8.89 -8.20
CA THR A 109 12.80 7.88 -9.09
C THR A 109 13.12 8.19 -10.55
N GLN A 110 12.94 9.44 -10.98
CA GLN A 110 13.22 9.88 -12.35
C GLN A 110 14.71 9.82 -12.70
N ALA A 111 15.60 10.04 -11.73
CA ALA A 111 17.05 9.91 -11.91
C ALA A 111 17.48 8.49 -12.33
N ALA A 112 16.66 7.47 -12.05
CA ALA A 112 16.86 6.09 -12.51
C ALA A 112 16.07 5.73 -13.78
N GLY A 113 15.40 6.69 -14.43
CA GLY A 113 14.53 6.44 -15.59
C GLY A 113 13.19 5.79 -15.24
N ALA A 114 12.87 5.64 -13.95
CA ALA A 114 11.63 5.04 -13.48
C ALA A 114 10.50 6.08 -13.35
N ARG A 115 9.25 5.60 -13.23
CA ARG A 115 8.07 6.45 -13.01
C ARG A 115 7.62 6.39 -11.56
N ALA A 116 7.33 7.54 -10.95
CA ALA A 116 6.83 7.62 -9.58
C ALA A 116 5.29 7.46 -9.52
N MET A 117 4.82 6.74 -8.50
CA MET A 117 3.42 6.74 -8.07
C MET A 117 3.32 7.41 -6.70
N ILE A 118 2.47 8.42 -6.56
CA ILE A 118 2.30 9.20 -5.32
C ILE A 118 0.90 8.95 -4.76
N THR A 119 0.83 8.50 -3.51
CA THR A 119 -0.44 8.38 -2.79
C THR A 119 -0.96 9.75 -2.34
N ILE A 120 -2.22 10.02 -2.65
CA ILE A 120 -2.98 11.20 -2.28
C ILE A 120 -3.97 10.81 -1.16
N PRO A 121 -3.84 11.39 0.05
CA PRO A 121 -4.74 11.12 1.18
C PRO A 121 -6.20 11.44 0.91
N MET A 122 -7.11 10.52 1.23
CA MET A 122 -8.57 10.70 1.17
C MET A 122 -9.25 10.67 2.54
N LEU A 123 -8.55 10.31 3.62
CA LEU A 123 -9.05 10.49 4.98
C LEU A 123 -9.36 11.97 5.24
N ASP A 124 -10.38 12.25 6.05
CA ASP A 124 -10.74 13.64 6.44
C ASP A 124 -9.68 14.31 7.31
N TRP A 125 -8.66 13.57 7.74
CA TRP A 125 -7.67 14.01 8.72
C TRP A 125 -6.26 13.59 8.31
N VAL A 126 -5.40 14.57 8.08
CA VAL A 126 -3.94 14.40 7.89
C VAL A 126 -3.20 14.96 9.10
N ALA A 127 -1.91 14.62 9.24
CA ALA A 127 -1.12 15.05 10.39
C ALA A 127 -1.09 16.58 10.56
N ARG A 128 -1.07 17.02 11.81
CA ARG A 128 -0.54 18.33 12.19
C ARG A 128 0.59 18.16 13.19
N LEU A 129 1.34 19.22 13.41
CA LEU A 129 2.44 19.26 14.39
C LEU A 129 2.16 20.30 15.46
N GLY A 130 2.86 20.16 16.59
CA GLY A 130 2.86 21.16 17.65
C GLY A 130 3.79 22.33 17.35
N PRO A 131 3.94 23.27 18.29
CA PRO A 131 4.91 24.35 18.21
C PRO A 131 6.31 23.80 17.91
N ASN A 132 7.07 24.51 17.06
CA ASN A 132 8.40 24.09 16.61
C ASN A 132 8.44 22.70 15.96
N ARG A 133 7.34 22.29 15.29
CA ARG A 133 7.21 20.99 14.61
C ARG A 133 7.31 19.79 15.58
N SER A 134 7.00 19.98 16.86
CA SER A 134 7.00 18.89 17.82
C SER A 134 5.97 17.81 17.47
N LYS A 135 6.28 16.57 17.86
CA LYS A 135 5.37 15.43 17.68
C LYS A 135 4.05 15.65 18.45
N LEU A 136 2.98 15.05 17.95
CA LEU A 136 1.67 14.98 18.61
C LEU A 136 1.14 13.55 18.56
N ALA A 137 0.24 13.18 19.47
CA ALA A 137 -0.30 11.82 19.56
C ALA A 137 -1.82 11.83 19.59
N GLY A 138 -2.45 10.95 18.81
CA GLY A 138 -3.91 10.81 18.77
C GLY A 138 -4.53 10.29 20.08
N PHE A 139 -3.72 9.60 20.91
CA PHE A 139 -4.15 9.02 22.19
C PHE A 139 -3.17 9.37 23.33
N SER A 140 -3.02 10.65 23.64
CA SER A 140 -2.27 11.12 24.83
C SER A 140 -2.71 10.39 26.11
N GLN A 141 -1.79 9.80 26.86
CA GLN A 141 -2.09 9.15 28.14
C GLN A 141 -2.48 10.18 29.22
N ALA A 142 -1.88 11.37 29.19
CA ALA A 142 -2.24 12.46 30.09
C ALA A 142 -3.70 12.90 29.89
N LYS A 143 -4.21 12.84 28.65
CA LYS A 143 -5.61 13.21 28.32
C LYS A 143 -6.60 12.06 28.51
N TYR A 144 -6.26 10.86 28.06
CA TYR A 144 -7.19 9.72 27.97
C TYR A 144 -6.99 8.66 29.06
N GLY A 145 -6.00 8.86 29.94
CA GLY A 145 -5.66 7.94 31.01
C GLY A 145 -4.62 6.89 30.61
N ALA A 146 -4.22 6.07 31.58
CA ALA A 146 -3.22 5.03 31.39
C ALA A 146 -3.66 3.98 30.37
N GLN A 147 -2.77 3.66 29.44
CA GLN A 147 -3.02 2.73 28.34
C GLN A 147 -2.12 1.50 28.44
N THR A 148 -2.41 0.45 27.67
CA THR A 148 -1.67 -0.81 27.72
C THR A 148 -0.29 -0.74 27.07
N GLY A 149 -0.02 0.30 26.27
CA GLY A 149 1.28 0.57 25.67
C GLY A 149 1.46 2.04 25.30
N ASN A 150 2.72 2.43 25.10
CA ASN A 150 3.16 3.74 24.65
C ASN A 150 4.53 3.69 23.98
N ASP A 151 4.88 4.75 23.24
CA ASP A 151 6.27 5.01 22.85
C ASP A 151 7.08 5.52 24.07
N ALA A 152 7.47 4.60 24.96
CA ALA A 152 8.19 4.95 26.17
C ALA A 152 9.58 5.59 25.91
N GLN A 153 10.16 5.40 24.72
CA GLN A 153 11.53 5.83 24.44
C GLN A 153 11.58 7.22 23.80
N TRP A 154 10.69 7.51 22.85
CA TRP A 154 10.76 8.73 22.05
C TRP A 154 9.55 9.66 22.21
N PHE A 155 8.44 9.19 22.79
CA PHE A 155 7.29 10.03 23.09
C PHE A 155 6.37 9.40 24.15
N ALA A 156 6.79 9.41 25.43
CA ALA A 156 6.16 8.61 26.49
C ALA A 156 4.65 8.87 26.71
N ASP A 157 4.14 10.05 26.33
CA ASP A 157 2.71 10.37 26.42
C ASP A 157 1.87 9.75 25.27
N ALA A 158 2.51 9.32 24.17
CA ALA A 158 1.83 8.72 23.03
C ALA A 158 1.40 7.28 23.36
N GLY A 159 0.12 7.10 23.71
CA GLY A 159 -0.46 5.80 23.98
C GLY A 159 -0.95 5.06 22.73
N ASN A 160 -1.17 3.75 22.85
CA ASN A 160 -1.65 2.88 21.77
C ASN A 160 -3.19 2.90 21.55
N GLY A 161 -3.90 3.78 22.24
CA GLY A 161 -5.35 3.93 22.20
C GLY A 161 -6.12 2.77 22.85
N ILE A 162 -5.52 1.98 23.75
CA ILE A 162 -6.18 0.88 24.48
C ILE A 162 -6.05 1.12 25.98
N LEU A 163 -7.18 1.29 26.68
CA LEU A 163 -7.21 1.60 28.12
C LEU A 163 -6.67 0.43 28.96
N LYS A 164 -5.78 0.74 29.92
CA LYS A 164 -5.22 -0.27 30.83
C LYS A 164 -6.25 -0.83 31.82
N SER A 165 -7.26 -0.03 32.18
CA SER A 165 -8.29 -0.39 33.15
C SER A 165 -9.28 -1.43 32.64
N THR A 166 -9.59 -1.42 31.34
CA THR A 166 -10.65 -2.24 30.74
C THR A 166 -10.16 -3.10 29.58
N ASN A 167 -8.94 -2.88 29.09
CA ASN A 167 -8.41 -3.46 27.87
C ASN A 167 -9.30 -3.18 26.64
N GLN A 168 -10.00 -2.04 26.63
CA GLN A 168 -10.86 -1.60 25.54
C GLN A 168 -10.28 -0.38 24.81
N PRO A 169 -10.62 -0.19 23.52
CA PRO A 169 -10.36 1.05 22.79
C PRO A 169 -10.74 2.30 23.59
N VAL A 170 -9.85 3.29 23.61
CA VAL A 170 -10.24 4.68 23.91
C VAL A 170 -11.31 5.08 22.89
N GLN A 171 -12.45 5.58 23.38
CA GLN A 171 -13.58 6.00 22.57
C GLN A 171 -13.57 7.53 22.42
N ASN A 172 -14.04 8.05 21.28
CA ASN A 172 -14.26 9.47 21.05
C ASN A 172 -13.02 10.35 21.37
N ASN A 173 -11.82 9.90 20.98
CA ASN A 173 -10.67 10.81 21.00
C ASN A 173 -10.91 11.98 20.04
N ASP A 174 -10.26 13.12 20.29
CA ASP A 174 -10.39 14.29 19.45
C ASP A 174 -9.41 14.16 18.28
N PRO A 175 -9.87 14.07 17.02
CA PRO A 175 -8.98 14.02 15.87
C PRO A 175 -7.99 15.18 15.83
N ASN A 176 -8.39 16.34 16.38
CA ASN A 176 -7.55 17.53 16.43
C ASN A 176 -6.37 17.37 17.39
N ASP A 177 -6.23 16.32 18.20
CA ASP A 177 -5.06 16.16 19.07
C ASP A 177 -3.76 16.02 18.29
N ALA A 178 -3.82 15.35 17.13
CA ALA A 178 -2.67 15.13 16.27
C ALA A 178 -2.95 15.35 14.78
N SER A 179 -4.18 15.68 14.39
CA SER A 179 -4.55 15.87 12.98
C SER A 179 -5.18 17.23 12.69
N VAL A 180 -5.24 17.57 11.40
CA VAL A 180 -5.96 18.72 10.84
C VAL A 180 -6.82 18.24 9.67
N GLY A 181 -7.91 18.97 9.40
CA GLY A 181 -8.84 18.66 8.32
C GLY A 181 -8.17 18.57 6.95
N ASN A 182 -8.57 17.57 6.18
CA ASN A 182 -8.17 17.30 4.81
C ASN A 182 -9.40 17.36 3.89
N THR A 183 -9.19 17.78 2.64
CA THR A 183 -10.24 17.81 1.62
C THR A 183 -9.64 17.53 0.24
N SER A 184 -10.49 17.20 -0.73
CA SER A 184 -10.06 17.05 -2.13
C SER A 184 -9.46 18.33 -2.70
N VAL A 185 -9.98 19.51 -2.32
CA VAL A 185 -9.41 20.82 -2.69
C VAL A 185 -8.03 21.03 -2.08
N PHE A 186 -7.83 20.61 -0.83
CA PHE A 186 -6.51 20.66 -0.19
C PHE A 186 -5.49 19.78 -0.93
N GLN A 187 -5.91 18.59 -1.39
CA GLN A 187 -5.04 17.71 -2.18
C GLN A 187 -4.87 18.17 -3.63
N GLN A 188 -5.86 18.88 -4.20
CA GLN A 188 -5.73 19.54 -5.50
C GLN A 188 -4.54 20.50 -5.52
N GLN A 189 -4.37 21.28 -4.45
CA GLN A 189 -3.27 22.23 -4.31
C GLN A 189 -1.91 21.52 -4.31
N TRP A 190 -1.82 20.34 -3.70
CA TRP A 190 -0.59 19.53 -3.76
C TRP A 190 -0.30 19.03 -5.17
N VAL A 191 -1.32 18.52 -5.87
CA VAL A 191 -1.16 18.12 -7.26
C VAL A 191 -0.74 19.30 -8.13
N GLN A 192 -1.33 20.48 -7.92
CA GLN A 192 -0.92 21.70 -8.63
C GLN A 192 0.54 22.07 -8.33
N SER A 193 1.01 21.93 -7.08
CA SER A 193 2.41 22.21 -6.75
C SER A 193 3.37 21.23 -7.43
N ILE A 194 2.99 19.94 -7.50
CA ILE A 194 3.73 18.93 -8.26
C ILE A 194 3.77 19.31 -9.74
N VAL A 195 2.64 19.71 -10.34
CA VAL A 195 2.57 20.11 -11.75
C VAL A 195 3.41 21.35 -12.02
N ASN A 196 3.36 22.36 -11.15
CA ASN A 196 4.16 23.57 -11.29
C ASN A 196 5.66 23.29 -11.28
N ARG A 197 6.09 22.28 -10.51
CA ARG A 197 7.50 21.91 -10.39
C ARG A 197 7.97 20.97 -11.51
N TRP A 198 7.15 19.99 -11.88
CA TRP A 198 7.55 18.86 -12.74
C TRP A 198 6.87 18.88 -14.12
N GLY A 199 6.12 19.95 -14.44
CA GLY A 199 5.27 20.06 -15.63
C GLY A 199 3.98 19.25 -15.50
N PRO A 200 3.08 19.24 -16.50
CA PRO A 200 1.92 18.33 -16.54
C PRO A 200 2.32 16.89 -16.92
N ALA A 201 1.47 15.92 -16.63
CA ALA A 201 1.66 14.53 -17.05
C ALA A 201 1.52 14.41 -18.57
N THR A 202 2.39 13.61 -19.20
CA THR A 202 2.32 13.31 -20.65
C THR A 202 2.32 11.80 -20.91
N SER A 203 2.11 11.38 -22.15
CA SER A 203 2.27 9.95 -22.53
C SER A 203 3.73 9.48 -22.33
N ALA A 204 4.71 10.34 -22.60
CA ALA A 204 6.12 10.06 -22.38
C ALA A 204 6.51 10.09 -20.89
N ALA A 205 5.95 11.03 -20.12
CA ALA A 205 6.18 11.22 -18.69
C ALA A 205 4.87 11.11 -17.90
N SER A 206 4.29 9.91 -17.86
CA SER A 206 3.04 9.69 -17.12
C SER A 206 3.27 9.80 -15.62
N ARG A 207 2.33 10.45 -14.95
CA ARG A 207 2.30 10.60 -13.50
C ARG A 207 1.16 9.74 -12.94
N TYR A 208 1.41 9.05 -11.84
CA TYR A 208 0.42 8.17 -11.22
C TYR A 208 0.08 8.71 -9.83
N TYR A 209 -1.20 9.00 -9.64
CA TYR A 209 -1.76 9.35 -8.34
C TYR A 209 -2.57 8.17 -7.82
N ILE A 210 -2.21 7.69 -6.63
CA ILE A 210 -2.93 6.62 -5.94
C ILE A 210 -3.93 7.28 -4.99
N LEU A 211 -5.17 6.84 -5.03
CA LEU A 211 -6.24 7.34 -4.18
C LEU A 211 -6.21 6.59 -2.85
N ASP A 212 -5.45 7.16 -1.89
CA ASP A 212 -5.21 6.64 -0.54
C ASP A 212 -4.61 5.22 -0.47
N ASN A 213 -4.81 4.50 0.63
CA ASN A 213 -4.31 3.18 0.92
C ASN A 213 -5.32 2.41 1.80
N GLU A 214 -5.78 1.26 1.31
CA GLU A 214 -6.58 0.27 2.07
C GLU A 214 -7.79 0.85 2.85
N PRO A 215 -8.71 1.58 2.18
CA PRO A 215 -9.83 2.25 2.84
C PRO A 215 -10.76 1.36 3.66
N SER A 216 -10.89 0.08 3.30
CA SER A 216 -11.74 -0.85 4.05
C SER A 216 -11.28 -1.07 5.49
N ILE A 217 -9.99 -0.86 5.79
CA ILE A 217 -9.40 -1.08 7.11
C ILE A 217 -8.94 0.21 7.80
N TRP A 218 -9.36 1.39 7.32
CA TRP A 218 -9.09 2.66 8.00
C TRP A 218 -9.51 2.66 9.47
N HIS A 219 -10.61 1.99 9.80
CA HIS A 219 -11.08 1.81 11.18
C HIS A 219 -10.16 1.04 12.12
N SER A 220 -9.22 0.29 11.57
CA SER A 220 -8.15 -0.35 12.33
C SER A 220 -6.89 0.51 12.30
N THR A 221 -6.36 0.76 11.10
CA THR A 221 -5.07 1.42 10.91
C THR A 221 -5.07 2.89 11.35
N HIS A 222 -6.19 3.59 11.18
CA HIS A 222 -6.38 5.01 11.47
C HIS A 222 -7.57 5.26 12.40
N ARG A 223 -7.74 4.35 13.38
CA ARG A 223 -8.82 4.40 14.38
C ARG A 223 -8.91 5.74 15.13
N ASP A 224 -7.79 6.45 15.26
CA ASP A 224 -7.72 7.78 15.88
C ASP A 224 -8.56 8.84 15.14
N VAL A 225 -8.87 8.64 13.86
CA VAL A 225 -9.59 9.63 13.04
C VAL A 225 -10.72 9.07 12.19
N HIS A 226 -10.78 7.75 11.99
CA HIS A 226 -11.82 7.09 11.22
C HIS A 226 -12.23 5.77 11.89
N PRO A 227 -12.84 5.78 13.09
CA PRO A 227 -13.04 4.56 13.91
C PRO A 227 -14.12 3.60 13.41
N VAL A 228 -14.91 3.99 12.41
CA VAL A 228 -16.01 3.18 11.86
C VAL A 228 -15.64 2.75 10.45
N GLY A 229 -15.80 1.46 10.13
CA GLY A 229 -15.44 0.93 8.80
C GLY A 229 -16.09 1.72 7.66
N ALA A 230 -15.28 2.13 6.68
CA ALA A 230 -15.75 2.90 5.55
C ALA A 230 -16.76 2.09 4.71
N THR A 231 -17.84 2.75 4.31
CA THR A 231 -18.85 2.13 3.43
C THR A 231 -18.43 2.19 1.97
N MET A 232 -19.02 1.34 1.11
CA MET A 232 -18.76 1.42 -0.33
C MET A 232 -19.19 2.76 -0.94
N ASP A 233 -20.28 3.34 -0.46
CA ASP A 233 -20.79 4.63 -0.93
C ASP A 233 -19.86 5.77 -0.53
N GLU A 234 -19.33 5.74 0.70
CA GLU A 234 -18.31 6.70 1.15
C GLU A 234 -17.08 6.65 0.25
N ILE A 235 -16.55 5.45 -0.02
CA ILE A 235 -15.33 5.32 -0.83
C ILE A 235 -15.60 5.71 -2.28
N LEU A 236 -16.75 5.37 -2.86
CA LEU A 236 -17.11 5.81 -4.21
C LEU A 236 -17.22 7.35 -4.30
N ALA A 237 -17.85 7.98 -3.31
CA ALA A 237 -17.98 9.43 -3.25
C ALA A 237 -16.61 10.11 -3.15
N ARG A 238 -15.73 9.65 -2.26
CA ARG A 238 -14.37 10.18 -2.11
C ARG A 238 -13.53 9.95 -3.37
N ILE A 239 -13.57 8.77 -3.97
CA ILE A 239 -12.84 8.49 -5.23
C ILE A 239 -13.28 9.46 -6.33
N THR A 240 -14.59 9.66 -6.48
CA THR A 240 -15.16 10.53 -7.51
C THR A 240 -14.72 11.98 -7.32
N ASP A 241 -14.81 12.48 -6.08
CA ASP A 241 -14.43 13.84 -5.72
C ASP A 241 -12.92 14.08 -5.92
N TYR A 242 -12.06 13.29 -5.28
CA TYR A 242 -10.60 13.48 -5.37
C TYR A 242 -10.09 13.27 -6.79
N ALA A 243 -10.59 12.30 -7.54
CA ALA A 243 -10.17 12.09 -8.92
C ALA A 243 -10.57 13.26 -9.83
N ALA A 244 -11.71 13.92 -9.58
CA ALA A 244 -12.09 15.12 -10.32
C ALA A 244 -11.11 16.28 -10.06
N GLN A 245 -10.75 16.51 -8.79
CA GLN A 245 -9.80 17.55 -8.43
C GLN A 245 -8.40 17.30 -9.00
N ILE A 246 -7.89 16.07 -8.89
CA ILE A 246 -6.59 15.68 -9.44
C ILE A 246 -6.55 15.90 -10.96
N ARG A 247 -7.60 15.50 -11.69
CA ARG A 247 -7.68 15.72 -13.15
C ARG A 247 -7.76 17.19 -13.52
N ALA A 248 -8.35 18.03 -12.68
CA ALA A 248 -8.40 19.47 -12.92
C ALA A 248 -7.03 20.13 -12.73
N ALA A 249 -6.22 19.66 -11.78
CA ALA A 249 -4.89 20.20 -11.48
C ALA A 249 -3.78 19.66 -12.41
N ASP A 250 -3.83 18.37 -12.76
CA ASP A 250 -2.94 17.73 -13.74
C ASP A 250 -3.77 17.24 -14.94
N PRO A 251 -4.22 18.15 -15.83
CA PRO A 251 -4.99 17.79 -17.00
C PRO A 251 -4.09 17.01 -17.96
N LYS A 252 -4.06 15.69 -17.79
CA LYS A 252 -3.62 14.79 -18.84
C LYS A 252 -4.69 14.80 -19.92
N THR A 253 -4.32 15.16 -21.15
CA THR A 253 -5.08 14.72 -22.32
C THR A 253 -4.94 13.19 -22.36
N PHE A 254 -5.90 12.47 -21.80
CA PHE A 254 -5.92 11.02 -21.90
C PHE A 254 -6.31 10.65 -23.34
N THR A 255 -5.30 10.42 -24.18
CA THR A 255 -5.46 9.91 -25.55
C THR A 255 -5.27 8.41 -25.65
N ASP A 256 -5.43 7.67 -24.55
CA ASP A 256 -5.76 6.25 -24.66
C ASP A 256 -7.25 6.16 -25.00
N LEU A 257 -7.54 6.30 -26.30
CA LEU A 257 -8.81 5.83 -26.83
C LEU A 257 -8.83 4.32 -26.58
N VAL A 258 -9.60 3.88 -25.58
CA VAL A 258 -10.08 2.50 -25.60
C VAL A 258 -10.74 2.34 -26.95
N SER A 259 -10.27 1.38 -27.76
CA SER A 259 -10.79 1.18 -29.11
C SER A 259 -12.32 1.08 -29.05
N ARG A 260 -13.01 1.58 -30.08
CA ARG A 260 -14.46 1.41 -30.17
C ARG A 260 -14.79 -0.07 -29.97
N GLY A 261 -15.57 -0.36 -28.94
CA GLY A 261 -15.67 -1.74 -28.45
C GLY A 261 -16.67 -1.91 -27.33
N ALA A 262 -17.14 -3.14 -27.18
CA ALA A 262 -17.89 -3.57 -26.00
C ALA A 262 -16.90 -4.14 -24.98
N TYR A 263 -16.74 -3.45 -23.87
CA TYR A 263 -15.92 -3.89 -22.76
C TYR A 263 -16.81 -4.55 -21.72
N THR A 264 -16.49 -5.78 -21.34
CA THR A 264 -17.18 -6.48 -20.26
C THR A 264 -16.30 -6.44 -19.03
N TYR A 265 -16.71 -5.63 -18.05
CA TYR A 265 -16.08 -5.57 -16.75
C TYR A 265 -16.78 -6.58 -15.85
N ARG A 266 -16.06 -7.61 -15.42
CA ARG A 266 -16.55 -8.56 -14.42
C ARG A 266 -15.88 -8.23 -13.09
N VAL A 267 -16.67 -7.75 -12.14
CA VAL A 267 -16.23 -7.60 -10.75
C VAL A 267 -16.65 -8.87 -10.02
N GLN A 268 -15.67 -9.69 -9.65
CA GLN A 268 -15.91 -10.89 -8.84
C GLN A 268 -15.45 -10.60 -7.42
N ALA A 269 -16.41 -10.43 -6.51
CA ALA A 269 -16.12 -10.42 -5.09
C ALA A 269 -16.11 -11.87 -4.60
N PHE A 270 -15.18 -12.26 -3.72
CA PHE A 270 -15.10 -13.61 -3.18
C PHE A 270 -15.37 -13.60 -1.67
N ASN A 271 -16.16 -14.56 -1.19
CA ASN A 271 -16.32 -14.92 0.22
C ASN A 271 -15.66 -16.29 0.37
N ALA A 272 -14.54 -16.36 1.12
CA ALA A 272 -13.78 -17.53 1.56
C ALA A 272 -13.33 -18.57 0.49
N SER A 273 -14.20 -18.93 -0.45
CA SER A 273 -13.97 -19.83 -1.60
C SER A 273 -15.04 -19.70 -2.71
N LYS A 274 -16.05 -18.83 -2.56
CA LYS A 274 -17.17 -18.69 -3.52
C LYS A 274 -17.30 -17.27 -4.04
N VAL A 275 -17.71 -17.15 -5.31
CA VAL A 275 -18.13 -15.88 -5.92
C VAL A 275 -19.33 -15.36 -5.13
N SER A 276 -19.16 -14.18 -4.54
CA SER A 276 -20.15 -13.48 -3.73
C SER A 276 -21.32 -13.00 -4.59
N ALA A 277 -22.51 -12.89 -3.98
CA ALA A 277 -23.71 -12.30 -4.61
C ALA A 277 -23.53 -10.83 -5.01
N TYR A 278 -22.51 -10.14 -4.47
CA TYR A 278 -22.14 -8.78 -4.88
C TYR A 278 -21.31 -8.74 -6.17
N SER A 279 -20.97 -9.89 -6.75
CA SER A 279 -20.28 -9.97 -8.02
C SER A 279 -21.23 -9.53 -9.14
N ASN A 280 -20.73 -8.67 -10.03
CA ASN A 280 -21.55 -8.13 -11.11
C ASN A 280 -20.76 -8.09 -12.42
N THR A 281 -21.49 -8.07 -13.53
CA THR A 281 -20.94 -7.92 -14.87
C THR A 281 -21.56 -6.70 -15.51
N VAL A 282 -20.73 -5.73 -15.87
CA VAL A 282 -21.17 -4.51 -16.56
C VAL A 282 -20.56 -4.53 -17.95
N SER A 283 -21.40 -4.43 -18.97
CA SER A 283 -20.97 -4.20 -20.34
C SER A 283 -21.02 -2.72 -20.64
N VAL A 284 -19.86 -2.09 -20.82
CA VAL A 284 -19.74 -0.70 -21.23
C VAL A 284 -19.40 -0.68 -22.72
N ARG A 285 -20.24 -0.01 -23.51
CA ARG A 285 -19.96 0.24 -24.93
C ARG A 285 -19.28 1.60 -25.06
N VAL A 286 -18.02 1.60 -25.44
CA VAL A 286 -17.28 2.82 -25.78
C VAL A 286 -17.57 3.12 -27.26
N LYS A 287 -18.33 4.20 -27.51
CA LYS A 287 -18.70 4.69 -28.85
C LYS A 287 -17.67 5.66 -29.40
#